data_AF-A0AA38SZ11-F1
#
_entry.id   AF-A0AA38SZ11-F1
#
_cell.length_a   1.000
_cell.length_b   1.000
_cell.length_c   1.000
_cell.angle_alpha   90.00
_cell.angle_beta   90.00
_cell.angle_gamma   90.00
#
_symmetry.space_group_name_H-M   'P 1'
#
loop_
_entity.id
_entity.type
_entity.pdbx_description
1 polymer ?
#
loop_
_entity_poly.entity_id
_entity_poly.type
_entity_poly.pdbx_seq_one_letter_code
_entity_poly.pdbx_strand_id
1 'polypeptide(L)' 'MKKTLVFYRGRAPKGEKTNWVMHEYRLETTHAFKANKEEWVVCRIFQKSTSVKKPMATASSPQSI' A
#
# COMPACT_ATOMS: atom_id res chain seq x y z
N MET A 1 16.92 -2.97 -7.23
CA MET A 1 15.64 -2.29 -7.54
C MET A 1 14.70 -2.29 -6.35
N LYS A 2 13.95 -1.21 -6.10
CA LYS A 2 12.82 -1.19 -5.13
C LYS A 2 11.50 -0.84 -5.85
N LYS A 3 10.47 -1.68 -5.69
CA LYS A 3 9.10 -1.44 -6.17
C LYS A 3 8.14 -1.24 -5.00
N THR A 4 7.23 -0.27 -5.10
CA THR A 4 6.20 0.00 -4.09
C THR A 4 4.83 -0.37 -4.64
N LEU A 5 4.10 -1.18 -3.89
CA LEU A 5 2.78 -1.70 -4.24
C LEU A 5 1.76 -1.33 -3.15
N VAL A 6 0.50 -1.13 -3.57
CA VAL A 6 -0.65 -0.94 -2.67
C VAL A 6 -1.64 -2.05 -2.95
N PHE A 7 -2.15 -2.69 -1.89
CA PHE A 7 -3.18 -3.72 -2.04
C PHE A 7 -4.55 -3.08 -2.24
N TYR A 8 -5.29 -3.57 -3.23
CA TYR A 8 -6.68 -3.21 -3.47
C TYR A 8 -7.56 -4.43 -3.22
N ARG A 9 -8.65 -4.26 -2.48
CA ARG A 9 -9.64 -5.31 -2.22
C ARG A 9 -10.62 -5.38 -3.39
N GLY A 10 -10.82 -6.58 -3.94
CA GLY A 10 -11.72 -6.81 -5.07
C GLY A 10 -10.98 -6.98 -6.40
N ARG A 11 -11.72 -6.94 -7.53
CA ARG A 11 -11.15 -7.11 -8.87
C ARG A 11 -10.83 -5.76 -9.52
N ALA A 12 -9.71 -5.71 -10.23
CA ALA A 12 -9.40 -4.59 -11.11
C ALA A 12 -10.48 -4.44 -12.21
N PRO A 13 -10.77 -3.22 -12.67
CA PRO A 13 -10.25 -1.93 -12.20
C PRO A 13 -11.02 -1.35 -10.99
N LYS A 14 -12.12 -1.98 -10.57
CA LYS A 14 -13.07 -1.45 -9.56
C LYS A 14 -12.67 -1.76 -8.10
N GLY A 15 -11.41 -2.13 -7.85
CA GLY A 15 -10.96 -2.49 -6.50
C GLY A 15 -10.97 -1.30 -5.54
N GLU A 16 -11.20 -1.56 -4.27
CA GLU A 16 -11.13 -0.56 -3.21
C GLU A 16 -9.71 -0.47 -2.66
N LYS A 17 -9.13 0.73 -2.62
CA LYS A 17 -7.79 0.96 -2.10
C LYS A 17 -7.72 0.65 -0.60
N THR A 18 -6.73 -0.10 -0.17
CA THR A 18 -6.47 -0.34 1.26
C THR A 18 -5.23 0.40 1.76
N ASN A 19 -5.00 0.37 3.07
CA ASN A 19 -3.80 0.91 3.69
C ASN A 19 -2.59 -0.04 3.69
N TRP A 20 -2.77 -1.24 3.14
CA TRP A 20 -1.71 -2.23 3.03
C TRP A 20 -0.74 -1.84 1.91
N VAL A 21 0.52 -1.73 2.30
CA VAL A 21 1.63 -1.42 1.40
C VAL A 21 2.63 -2.56 1.43
N MET A 22 3.14 -2.90 0.25
CA MET A 22 4.25 -3.82 0.08
C MET A 22 5.40 -3.08 -0.58
N HIS A 23 6.59 -3.18 0.00
CA HIS A 23 7.83 -2.88 -0.70
C HIS A 23 8.48 -4.19 -1.14
N GLU A 24 8.72 -4.31 -2.44
CA GLU A 24 9.42 -5.43 -3.06
C GLU A 24 10.83 -4.97 -3.43
N TYR A 25 11.83 -5.73 -2.98
CA TYR A 25 13.25 -5.46 -3.22
C TYR A 25 13.84 -6.60 -4.06
N ARG A 26 14.37 -6.26 -5.23
CA ARG A 26 15.11 -7.17 -6.11
C ARG A 26 16.59 -6.83 -6.08
N LEU A 27 17.42 -7.86 -5.98
CA LEU A 27 18.85 -7.78 -6.26
C LEU A 27 19.03 -7.59 -7.78
N GLU A 28 19.65 -6.49 -8.19
CA GLU A 28 20.07 -6.32 -9.58
C GLU A 28 21.43 -7.01 -9.73
N THR A 29 21.45 -8.15 -10.42
CA THR A 29 22.73 -8.82 -10.71
C THR A 29 23.36 -8.14 -11.91
N THR A 30 24.37 -7.30 -11.68
CA THR A 30 25.15 -6.62 -12.74
C THR A 30 26.18 -7.52 -13.42
N HIS A 31 26.24 -8.81 -13.07
CA HIS A 31 27.24 -9.73 -13.61
C HIS A 31 26.56 -10.90 -14.32
N ALA A 32 26.58 -10.84 -15.65
CA ALA A 32 26.11 -11.86 -16.61
C ALA A 32 26.80 -13.23 -16.50
N PHE A 33 27.53 -13.51 -15.42
CA PHE A 33 28.40 -14.68 -15.33
C PHE A 33 27.88 -15.84 -14.48
N LYS A 34 26.78 -15.68 -13.74
CA LYS A 34 26.07 -16.83 -13.17
C LYS A 34 24.58 -16.54 -13.20
N ALA A 35 23.87 -17.26 -14.06
CA ALA A 35 22.43 -17.42 -13.96
C ALA A 35 22.14 -18.08 -12.61
N ASN A 36 22.05 -17.27 -11.55
CA ASN A 36 21.72 -17.76 -10.23
C ASN A 36 20.26 -18.22 -10.30
N LYS A 37 20.09 -19.53 -10.26
CA LYS A 37 18.84 -20.31 -10.43
C LYS A 37 17.77 -20.03 -9.37
N GLU A 38 17.92 -18.99 -8.57
CA GLU A 38 17.02 -18.67 -7.49
C GLU A 38 16.79 -17.15 -7.43
N GLU A 39 15.82 -16.68 -8.21
CA GLU A 39 15.35 -15.30 -8.17
C GLU A 39 14.51 -15.10 -6.90
N TRP A 40 15.17 -14.70 -5.82
CA TRP A 40 14.50 -14.33 -4.58
C TRP A 40 14.15 -12.83 -4.58
N VAL A 41 12.97 -12.52 -4.06
CA VAL A 41 12.57 -11.14 -3.73
C VAL A 41 12.38 -11.01 -2.23
N VAL A 42 12.77 -9.87 -1.67
CA VAL A 42 12.46 -9.54 -0.28
C VAL A 42 11.27 -8.61 -0.24
N CYS A 43 10.24 -9.00 0.51
CA CYS A 43 9.02 -8.23 0.66
C CYS A 43 8.89 -7.68 2.09
N ARG A 44 8.63 -6.38 2.23
CA ARG A 44 8.18 -5.77 3.48
C ARG A 44 6.72 -5.38 3.36
N ILE A 45 5.87 -6.00 4.16
CA ILE A 45 4.42 -5.74 4.20
C ILE A 45 4.08 -4.98 5.48
N PHE A 46 3.31 -3.91 5.36
CA PHE A 46 2.87 -3.13 6.52
C PHE A 46 1.55 -2.42 6.22
N GLN A 47 0.79 -2.14 7.28
CA GLN A 47 -0.43 -1.37 7.21
C GLN A 47 -0.13 0.08 7.65
N LYS A 48 -0.48 1.05 6.82
CA LYS A 48 -0.42 2.47 7.21
C LYS A 48 -1.54 2.78 8.21
N SER A 49 -1.22 3.48 9.30
CA SER A 49 -2.24 4.02 10.19
C SER A 49 -3.01 5.12 9.46
N THR A 50 -4.29 4.91 9.22
CA THR A 50 -5.19 6.02 8.92
C THR A 50 -5.48 6.74 10.21
N SER A 51 -4.78 7.84 10.46
CA SER A 51 -5.29 8.87 11.36
C SER A 51 -6.54 9.43 10.70
N VAL A 52 -7.68 8.75 10.90
CA VAL A 52 -8.99 9.28 10.55
C VAL A 52 -9.15 10.49 11.45
N LYS A 53 -8.85 11.67 10.94
CA LYS A 53 -9.46 12.88 11.48
C LYS A 53 -10.95 12.63 11.31
N LYS A 54 -11.65 12.24 12.39
CA LYS A 54 -13.11 12.21 12.41
C LYS A 54 -13.55 13.56 11.86
N PRO A 55 -14.39 13.62 10.80
CA PRO A 55 -15.11 14.85 10.55
C PRO A 55 -15.92 15.12 11.80
N MET A 56 -15.58 16.20 12.50
CA MET A 56 -16.35 16.74 13.60
C MET A 56 -17.73 17.02 13.02
N ALA A 57 -18.71 16.19 13.36
CA ALA A 57 -20.10 16.52 13.15
C ALA A 57 -20.38 17.75 14.03
N THR A 58 -20.21 18.95 13.47
CA THR A 58 -20.79 20.16 14.03
C THR A 58 -22.29 19.96 13.97
N ALA A 59 -22.87 19.64 15.12
CA ALA A 59 -24.31 19.62 15.33
C ALA A 59 -24.87 20.97 14.89
N SER A 60 -25.60 21.00 13.78
CA SER A 60 -26.47 22.12 13.44
C SER A 60 -27.71 22.01 14.31
N SER A 61 -27.69 22.65 15.48
CA SER A 61 -28.94 22.98 16.18
C SER A 61 -29.55 24.19 15.48
N PRO A 62 -30.78 24.08 14.93
CA PRO A 62 -31.54 25.26 14.54
C PRO A 62 -32.00 25.97 15.82
N GLN A 63 -31.60 27.23 16.01
CA GLN A 63 -32.26 28.07 17.01
C GLN A 63 -33.54 28.64 16.39
N SER A 64 -34.65 28.22 16.96
CA SER A 64 -35.98 28.77 16.75
C SER A 64 -36.23 29.90 17.74
N ILE A 65 -36.97 30.92 17.27
CA ILE A 65 -37.50 32.12 17.93
C ILE A 65 -36.54 33.32 17.97
#